data_AF-A0AAV8Z5C1-F1
#
_entry.id   AF-A0AAV8Z5C1-F1
#
_cell.length_a   1.000
_cell.length_b   1.000
_cell.length_c   1.000
_cell.angle_alpha   90.00
_cell.angle_beta   90.00
_cell.angle_gamma   90.00
#
_symmetry.space_group_name_H-M   'P 1'
#
loop_
_entity.id
_entity.type
_entity.pdbx_description
1 polymer ?
#
loop_
_entity_poly.entity_id
_entity_poly.type
_entity_poly.pdbx_seq_one_letter_code
_entity_poly.pdbx_strand_id
1 'polypeptide(L)'
;MDTTAEIKMDFKIVKHDLLKGIYECSQRGLSHTVKWLSEMNYALKHVNLFPEDMPEYIDDTEDELEDFLIAKSYFDIKEYDRCAHFVKNCIKPKPRFLYFYSRYLSIEKKKLDNMTDTNCPPDPTKNEALKDLCTELKIDYYENKLDGYCLYLYGVILRKLDLSPLAIDVFVKAVKAEPILWCAWYELGKIIPDKNKIYCLNYQITG
;
A
#
# COMPACT_ATOMS: atom_id res chain seq x y z
N MET A 1 17.74 -27.87 -19.29
CA MET A 1 18.41 -28.27 -18.05
C MET A 1 17.52 -27.79 -16.93
N ASP A 2 16.85 -28.73 -16.27
CA ASP A 2 15.95 -28.50 -15.15
C ASP A 2 16.72 -27.87 -13.98
N THR A 3 16.29 -26.67 -13.61
CA THR A 3 16.51 -26.12 -12.27
C THR A 3 15.21 -25.49 -11.80
N THR A 4 14.15 -26.30 -11.69
CA THR A 4 13.13 -26.01 -10.67
C THR A 4 13.81 -26.31 -9.33
N ALA A 5 14.55 -25.33 -8.81
CA ALA A 5 14.94 -25.35 -7.41
C ALA A 5 13.64 -25.54 -6.63
N GLU A 6 13.49 -26.70 -5.99
CA GLU A 6 12.34 -26.99 -5.16
C GLU A 6 12.34 -25.92 -4.06
N ILE A 7 11.41 -24.96 -4.16
CA ILE A 7 11.32 -23.87 -3.19
C ILE A 7 10.92 -24.53 -1.88
N LYS A 8 11.93 -24.83 -1.04
CA LYS A 8 11.72 -25.37 0.29
C LYS A 8 11.14 -24.25 1.14
N MET A 9 9.82 -24.18 1.16
CA MET A 9 9.08 -23.14 1.84
C MET A 9 9.07 -23.46 3.34
N ASP A 10 9.80 -22.66 4.12
CA ASP A 10 9.74 -22.74 5.57
C ASP A 10 8.46 -22.05 6.06
N PHE A 11 7.47 -22.87 6.41
CA PHE A 11 6.17 -22.37 6.85
C PHE A 11 6.24 -21.55 8.15
N LYS A 12 7.29 -21.68 8.96
CA LYS A 12 7.47 -20.81 10.13
C LYS A 12 7.83 -19.38 9.70
N ILE A 13 8.78 -19.25 8.78
CA ILE A 13 9.16 -17.95 8.20
C ILE A 13 7.96 -17.31 7.51
N VAL A 14 7.24 -18.08 6.68
CA VAL A 14 6.03 -17.59 6.02
C VAL A 14 5.00 -17.10 7.04
N LYS A 15 4.78 -17.85 8.11
CA LYS A 15 3.83 -17.46 9.16
C LYS A 15 4.26 -16.19 9.90
N HIS A 16 5.55 -16.08 10.24
CA HIS A 16 6.13 -14.87 10.82
C HIS A 16 5.89 -13.65 9.92
N ASP A 17 6.21 -13.76 8.62
CA ASP A 17 6.07 -12.66 7.67
C ASP A 17 4.61 -12.27 7.44
N LEU A 18 3.69 -13.24 7.39
CA LEU A 18 2.26 -12.99 7.32
C LEU A 18 1.77 -12.21 8.54
N LEU A 19 2.18 -12.58 9.75
CA LEU A 19 1.79 -11.89 10.98
C LEU A 19 2.32 -10.45 11.00
N LYS A 20 3.58 -10.23 10.59
CA LYS A 20 4.15 -8.89 10.43
C LYS A 20 3.36 -8.07 9.41
N GLY A 21 3.10 -8.63 8.23
CA GLY A 21 2.33 -7.96 7.18
C GLY A 21 0.90 -7.63 7.59
N ILE A 22 0.22 -8.51 8.34
CA ILE A 22 -1.12 -8.26 8.90
C ILE A 22 -1.08 -7.04 9.81
N TYR A 23 -0.11 -6.97 10.72
CA TYR A 23 0.04 -5.85 11.65
C TYR A 23 0.29 -4.54 10.89
N GLU A 24 1.32 -4.49 10.04
CA GLU A 24 1.70 -3.26 9.32
C GLU A 24 0.59 -2.74 8.40
N CYS A 25 -0.09 -3.64 7.68
CA CYS A 25 -1.21 -3.28 6.81
C CYS A 25 -2.44 -2.83 7.60
N SER A 26 -2.67 -3.39 8.80
CA SER A 26 -3.78 -3.01 9.69
C SER A 26 -3.60 -1.59 10.21
N GLN A 27 -2.39 -1.24 10.68
CA GLN A 27 -2.07 0.12 11.11
C GLN A 27 -2.27 1.14 9.99
N ARG A 28 -2.00 0.75 8.74
CA ARG A 28 -2.14 1.58 7.54
C ARG A 28 -3.54 1.55 6.90
N GLY A 29 -4.50 0.82 7.46
CA GLY A 29 -5.88 0.78 6.93
C GLY A 29 -6.04 0.05 5.59
N LEU A 30 -5.10 -0.83 5.23
CA LEU A 30 -5.12 -1.63 3.99
C LEU A 30 -5.97 -2.90 4.15
N SER A 31 -7.27 -2.73 4.38
CA SER A 31 -8.18 -3.80 4.84
C SER A 31 -8.24 -5.04 3.92
N HIS A 32 -8.17 -4.85 2.59
CA HIS A 32 -8.19 -5.99 1.66
C HIS A 32 -6.90 -6.83 1.74
N THR A 33 -5.75 -6.18 1.89
CA THR A 33 -4.46 -6.84 2.10
C THR A 33 -4.46 -7.57 3.44
N VAL A 34 -4.91 -6.92 4.52
CA VAL A 34 -5.05 -7.55 5.84
C VAL A 34 -5.92 -8.80 5.77
N LYS A 35 -7.07 -8.71 5.09
CA LYS A 35 -7.97 -9.85 4.90
C LYS A 35 -7.27 -11.01 4.21
N TRP A 36 -6.63 -10.75 3.06
CA TRP A 36 -5.93 -11.79 2.31
C TRP A 36 -4.79 -12.43 3.12
N LEU A 37 -3.95 -11.63 3.78
CA LEU A 37 -2.88 -12.14 4.63
C LEU A 37 -3.41 -12.95 5.82
N SER A 38 -4.54 -12.53 6.40
CA SER A 38 -5.19 -13.25 7.49
C SER A 38 -5.76 -14.60 7.05
N GLU A 39 -6.35 -14.67 5.85
CA GLU A 39 -6.81 -15.93 5.23
C GLU A 39 -5.62 -16.88 5.02
N MET A 40 -4.48 -16.38 4.52
CA MET A 40 -3.26 -17.19 4.34
C MET A 40 -2.68 -17.65 5.68
N ASN A 41 -2.62 -16.77 6.69
CA ASN A 41 -2.14 -17.12 8.02
C ASN A 41 -3.03 -18.18 8.69
N TYR A 42 -4.35 -18.08 8.50
CA TYR A 42 -5.30 -19.07 9.01
C TYR A 42 -5.12 -20.45 8.38
N ALA A 43 -4.74 -20.52 7.09
CA ALA A 43 -4.37 -21.79 6.45
C ALA A 43 -3.15 -22.46 7.15
N LEU A 44 -2.27 -21.66 7.74
CA LEU A 44 -1.11 -22.11 8.53
C LEU A 44 -1.40 -22.20 10.04
N LYS A 45 -2.66 -22.30 10.47
CA LYS A 45 -3.01 -22.39 11.90
C LYS A 45 -2.36 -23.56 12.65
N HIS A 46 -2.01 -24.63 11.94
CA HIS A 46 -1.35 -25.82 12.47
C HIS A 46 0.16 -25.64 12.70
N VAL A 47 0.76 -24.62 12.09
CA VAL A 47 2.18 -24.27 12.24
C VAL A 47 2.32 -23.43 13.50
N ASN A 48 3.07 -23.92 14.49
CA ASN A 48 3.31 -23.18 15.73
C ASN A 48 4.64 -22.43 15.65
N LEU A 49 4.60 -21.14 16.00
CA LEU A 49 5.79 -20.32 16.23
C LEU A 49 6.15 -20.40 17.71
N PHE A 50 7.45 -20.47 18.00
CA PHE A 50 7.91 -20.26 19.37
C PHE A 50 7.83 -18.76 19.70
N PRO A 51 7.74 -18.37 20.98
CA PRO A 51 7.72 -16.96 21.38
C PRO A 51 8.88 -16.15 20.79
N GLU A 52 10.05 -16.76 20.62
CA GLU A 52 11.25 -16.16 20.04
C GLU A 52 11.15 -15.95 18.52
N ASP A 53 10.29 -16.72 17.84
CA ASP A 53 10.02 -16.63 16.40
C ASP A 53 8.84 -15.70 16.09
N MET A 54 8.23 -15.07 17.09
CA MET A 54 7.12 -14.13 16.88
C MET A 54 7.66 -12.80 16.33
N PRO A 55 6.95 -12.17 15.38
CA PRO A 55 7.40 -10.89 14.84
C PRO A 55 7.38 -9.81 15.93
N GLU A 56 8.45 -9.03 15.96
CA GLU A 56 8.49 -7.79 16.72
C GLU A 56 7.66 -6.72 16.01
N TYR A 57 6.70 -6.14 16.73
CA TYR A 57 5.90 -5.03 16.24
C TYR A 57 6.57 -3.73 16.64
N ILE A 58 7.22 -3.08 15.68
CA ILE A 58 7.91 -1.81 15.91
C ILE A 58 6.94 -0.67 15.59
N ASP A 59 6.74 0.22 16.55
CA ASP A 59 6.00 1.45 16.29
C ASP A 59 6.95 2.53 15.76
N ASP A 60 6.88 2.78 14.45
CA ASP A 60 7.67 3.77 13.73
C ASP A 60 7.11 5.21 13.81
N THR A 61 6.08 5.46 14.62
CA THR A 61 5.53 6.82 14.80
C THR A 61 6.43 7.72 15.64
N GLU A 62 7.24 7.16 16.55
CA GLU A 62 8.11 7.91 17.46
C GLU A 62 7.37 9.10 18.13
N ASP A 63 7.82 10.33 17.89
CA ASP A 63 7.28 11.59 18.41
C ASP A 63 5.99 12.06 17.70
N GLU A 64 5.50 11.32 16.70
CA GLU A 64 4.26 11.59 15.96
C GLU A 64 3.10 10.66 16.38
N LEU A 65 3.24 9.96 17.51
CA LEU A 65 2.25 8.98 17.99
C LEU A 65 0.88 9.62 18.25
N GLU A 66 0.81 10.77 18.93
CA GLU A 66 -0.46 11.43 19.26
C GLU A 66 -1.23 11.84 18.00
N ASP A 67 -0.54 12.44 17.03
CA ASP A 67 -1.09 12.83 15.73
C ASP A 67 -1.58 11.61 14.94
N PHE A 68 -0.80 10.53 14.97
CA PHE A 68 -1.19 9.27 14.36
C PHE A 68 -2.45 8.67 14.98
N LEU A 69 -2.53 8.58 16.30
CA LEU A 69 -3.65 7.96 17.01
C LEU A 69 -4.97 8.69 16.73
N ILE A 70 -4.97 10.04 16.80
CA ILE A 70 -6.17 10.81 16.49
C ILE A 70 -6.54 10.69 15.02
N ALA A 71 -5.57 10.77 14.10
CA ALA A 71 -5.82 10.62 12.67
C ALA A 71 -6.37 9.23 12.33
N LYS A 72 -5.84 8.18 12.96
CA LYS A 72 -6.28 6.80 12.78
C LYS A 72 -7.73 6.60 13.26
N SER A 73 -8.09 7.22 14.39
CA SER A 73 -9.48 7.19 14.88
C SER A 73 -10.46 7.79 13.86
N TYR A 74 -10.10 8.91 13.22
CA TYR A 74 -10.88 9.51 12.14
C TYR A 74 -10.90 8.67 10.87
N PHE A 75 -9.78 8.03 10.54
CA PHE A 75 -9.68 7.13 9.40
C PHE A 75 -10.66 5.96 9.52
N ASP A 76 -10.74 5.34 10.70
CA ASP A 76 -11.55 4.15 10.96
C ASP A 76 -13.05 4.40 10.81
N ILE A 77 -13.50 5.63 11.09
CA ILE A 77 -14.87 6.07 10.87
C ILE A 77 -15.09 6.74 9.50
N LYS A 78 -14.11 6.66 8.59
CA LYS A 78 -14.15 7.17 7.21
C LYS A 78 -14.27 8.70 7.10
N GLU A 79 -13.76 9.42 8.10
CA GLU A 79 -13.60 10.88 8.09
C GLU A 79 -12.21 11.26 7.54
N TYR A 80 -12.00 10.95 6.27
CA TYR A 80 -10.67 11.00 5.66
C TYR A 80 -10.06 12.41 5.60
N ASP A 81 -10.85 13.46 5.41
CA ASP A 81 -10.34 14.85 5.42
C ASP A 81 -9.82 15.25 6.81
N ARG A 82 -10.47 14.81 7.89
CA ARG A 82 -10.00 15.05 9.26
C ARG A 82 -8.75 14.23 9.55
N CYS A 83 -8.73 12.96 9.15
CA CYS A 83 -7.53 12.13 9.22
C CYS A 83 -6.33 12.83 8.56
N ALA A 84 -6.47 13.25 7.30
CA ALA A 84 -5.41 13.95 6.58
C ALA A 84 -4.96 15.25 7.27
N HIS A 85 -5.87 15.96 7.94
CA HIS A 85 -5.53 17.21 8.63
C HIS A 85 -4.55 17.01 9.78
N PHE A 86 -4.72 15.96 10.58
CA PHE A 86 -3.88 15.71 11.77
C PHE A 86 -2.48 15.22 11.39
N VAL A 87 -2.36 14.39 10.36
CA VAL A 87 -1.04 13.85 9.92
C VAL A 87 -0.39 14.61 8.76
N LYS A 88 -0.86 15.83 8.44
CA LYS A 88 -0.37 16.59 7.27
C LYS A 88 1.11 16.97 7.33
N ASN A 89 1.63 17.18 8.53
CA ASN A 89 3.01 17.60 8.77
C ASN A 89 3.90 16.44 9.22
N CYS A 90 3.32 15.26 9.40
CA CYS A 90 4.05 14.08 9.84
C CYS A 90 4.96 13.57 8.72
N ILE A 91 6.16 13.12 9.09
CA ILE A 91 7.20 12.64 8.19
C ILE A 91 7.54 11.17 8.41
N LYS A 92 7.11 10.56 9.52
CA LYS A 92 7.36 9.14 9.77
C LYS A 92 6.56 8.27 8.79
N PRO A 93 7.07 7.08 8.40
CA PRO A 93 6.50 6.32 7.28
C PRO A 93 5.01 6.00 7.44
N LYS A 94 4.60 5.47 8.60
CA LYS A 94 3.21 5.10 8.88
C LYS A 94 2.24 6.32 8.87
N PRO A 95 2.48 7.42 9.61
CA PRO A 95 1.67 8.64 9.50
C PRO A 95 1.67 9.25 8.09
N ARG A 96 2.82 9.31 7.42
CA ARG A 96 2.94 9.88 6.07
C ARG A 96 2.14 9.08 5.05
N PHE A 97 2.19 7.75 5.14
CA PHE A 97 1.31 6.89 4.34
C PHE A 97 -0.17 7.19 4.62
N LEU A 98 -0.55 7.27 5.90
CA LEU A 98 -1.94 7.52 6.30
C LEU A 98 -2.45 8.88 5.78
N TYR A 99 -1.58 9.91 5.76
CA TYR A 99 -1.86 11.20 5.16
C TYR A 99 -2.23 11.09 3.68
N PHE A 100 -1.35 10.49 2.87
CA PHE A 100 -1.61 10.36 1.44
C PHE A 100 -2.81 9.46 1.15
N TYR A 101 -2.94 8.37 1.90
CA TYR A 101 -4.00 7.40 1.68
C TYR A 101 -5.38 7.97 2.05
N SER A 102 -5.48 8.71 3.15
CA SER A 102 -6.71 9.40 3.52
C SER A 102 -7.11 10.47 2.49
N ARG A 103 -6.15 11.28 1.99
CA ARG A 103 -6.43 12.23 0.89
C ARG A 103 -6.94 11.53 -0.36
N TYR A 104 -6.30 10.43 -0.75
CA TYR A 104 -6.75 9.61 -1.87
C TYR A 104 -8.17 9.08 -1.67
N LEU A 105 -8.48 8.49 -0.51
CA LEU A 105 -9.81 7.96 -0.21
C LEU A 105 -10.88 9.06 -0.13
N SER A 106 -10.53 10.27 0.34
CA SER A 106 -11.40 11.44 0.30
C SER A 106 -11.77 11.82 -1.14
N ILE A 107 -10.78 11.85 -2.05
CA ILE A 107 -11.01 12.12 -3.47
C ILE A 107 -11.93 11.05 -4.08
N GLU A 108 -11.68 9.77 -3.81
CA GLU A 108 -12.50 8.67 -4.32
C GLU A 108 -13.93 8.68 -3.76
N LYS A 109 -14.10 8.99 -2.47
CA LYS A 109 -15.42 9.13 -1.83
C LYS A 109 -16.22 10.26 -2.48
N LYS A 110 -15.62 11.46 -2.62
CA LYS A 110 -16.24 12.60 -3.29
C LYS A 110 -16.57 12.31 -4.74
N LYS A 111 -15.75 11.50 -5.43
CA LYS A 111 -16.04 11.06 -6.81
C LYS A 111 -17.28 10.18 -6.87
N LEU A 112 -17.43 9.23 -5.96
CA LEU A 112 -18.59 8.34 -5.88
C LEU A 112 -19.88 9.09 -5.50
N ASP A 113 -19.84 9.94 -4.48
CA ASP A 113 -21.01 10.70 -4.01
C ASP A 113 -21.59 11.60 -5.12
N ASN A 114 -20.72 12.14 -5.99
CA ASN A 114 -21.15 12.96 -7.12
C ASN A 114 -21.67 12.13 -8.31
N MET A 115 -21.26 10.87 -8.47
CA MET A 115 -21.79 10.00 -9.54
C MET A 115 -23.25 9.61 -9.27
N THR A 116 -23.65 9.54 -8.00
CA THR A 116 -25.05 9.32 -7.62
C THR A 116 -25.94 10.53 -7.85
N ASP A 117 -25.35 11.71 -8.04
CA ASP A 117 -26.07 12.95 -8.31
C ASP A 117 -26.21 13.15 -9.83
N THR A 118 -27.11 12.37 -10.43
CA THR A 118 -27.36 12.23 -11.89
C THR A 118 -27.63 13.56 -12.64
N ASN A 119 -27.83 14.66 -11.91
CA ASN A 119 -28.12 15.99 -12.46
C ASN A 119 -26.88 16.88 -12.64
N CYS A 120 -25.68 16.43 -12.24
CA CYS A 120 -24.45 17.20 -12.45
C CYS A 120 -23.61 16.65 -13.62
N PRO A 121 -23.21 17.49 -14.60
CA PRO A 121 -22.25 17.09 -15.62
C PRO A 121 -20.91 16.69 -14.98
N PRO A 122 -20.11 15.83 -15.65
CA PRO A 122 -18.81 15.40 -15.13
C PRO A 122 -17.89 16.61 -14.94
N ASP A 123 -17.60 16.90 -13.67
CA ASP A 123 -16.80 18.05 -13.25
C ASP A 123 -15.30 17.84 -13.57
N PRO A 124 -14.71 18.67 -14.45
CA PRO A 124 -13.30 18.55 -14.85
C PRO A 124 -12.30 18.85 -13.72
N THR A 125 -12.71 19.53 -12.64
CA THR A 125 -11.84 19.86 -11.48
C THR A 125 -11.46 18.64 -10.64
N LYS A 126 -12.13 17.49 -10.83
CA LYS A 126 -11.88 16.28 -10.02
C LYS A 126 -10.59 15.56 -10.36
N ASN A 127 -10.15 15.65 -11.62
CA ASN A 127 -8.81 15.20 -12.00
C ASN A 127 -7.73 16.13 -11.44
N GLU A 128 -8.05 17.36 -11.09
CA GLU A 128 -7.11 18.33 -10.51
C GLU A 128 -6.66 17.87 -9.13
N ALA A 129 -7.59 17.56 -8.22
CA ALA A 129 -7.25 17.09 -6.87
C ALA A 129 -6.37 15.82 -6.87
N LEU A 130 -6.60 14.88 -7.81
CA LEU A 130 -5.76 13.69 -7.95
C LEU A 130 -4.38 14.03 -8.55
N LYS A 131 -4.30 14.98 -9.48
CA LYS A 131 -3.03 15.49 -10.02
C LYS A 131 -2.22 16.24 -8.97
N ASP A 132 -2.87 17.01 -8.10
CA ASP A 132 -2.22 17.72 -7.00
C ASP A 132 -1.63 16.73 -6.00
N LEU A 133 -2.42 15.71 -5.61
CA LEU A 133 -1.94 14.63 -4.76
C LEU A 133 -0.75 13.87 -5.40
N CYS A 134 -0.84 13.61 -6.71
CA CYS A 134 0.25 12.98 -7.46
C CYS A 134 1.52 13.85 -7.48
N THR A 135 1.36 15.16 -7.61
CA THR A 135 2.49 16.12 -7.61
C THR A 135 3.19 16.15 -6.26
N GLU A 136 2.44 16.12 -5.16
CA GLU A 136 3.02 16.06 -3.83
C GLU A 136 3.76 14.73 -3.56
N LEU A 137 3.15 13.59 -3.89
CA LEU A 137 3.82 12.28 -3.81
C LEU A 137 5.07 12.21 -4.67
N LYS A 138 5.05 12.84 -5.84
CA LYS A 138 6.19 12.90 -6.75
C LYS A 138 7.39 13.62 -6.12
N ILE A 139 7.17 14.68 -5.32
CA ILE A 139 8.23 15.37 -4.59
C ILE A 139 8.90 14.41 -3.61
N ASP A 140 8.10 13.78 -2.73
CA ASP A 140 8.61 12.82 -1.74
C ASP A 140 9.30 11.61 -2.41
N TYR A 141 8.84 11.19 -3.59
CA TYR A 141 9.47 10.13 -4.37
C TYR A 141 10.88 10.50 -4.84
N TYR A 142 11.09 11.71 -5.38
CA TYR A 142 12.43 12.14 -5.82
C TYR A 142 13.37 12.42 -4.66
N GLU A 143 12.83 12.73 -3.48
CA GLU A 143 13.59 12.91 -2.24
C GLU A 143 13.87 11.59 -1.51
N ASN A 144 13.48 10.44 -2.08
CA ASN A 144 13.61 9.10 -1.48
C ASN A 144 12.96 8.99 -0.08
N LYS A 145 11.84 9.69 0.13
CA LYS A 145 11.09 9.66 1.40
C LYS A 145 9.99 8.58 1.45
N LEU A 146 9.66 7.98 0.30
CA LEU A 146 8.56 7.01 0.21
C LEU A 146 8.99 5.60 0.63
N ASP A 147 8.31 5.04 1.62
CA ASP A 147 8.38 3.62 1.98
C ASP A 147 7.65 2.74 0.95
N GLY A 148 7.72 1.40 1.11
CA GLY A 148 7.06 0.47 0.19
C GLY A 148 5.55 0.68 0.07
N TYR A 149 4.90 1.09 1.17
CA TYR A 149 3.48 1.39 1.19
C TYR A 149 3.14 2.68 0.41
N CYS A 150 3.91 3.74 0.59
CA CYS A 150 3.73 4.97 -0.18
C CYS A 150 4.05 4.78 -1.66
N LEU A 151 5.07 3.97 -1.98
CA LEU A 151 5.35 3.58 -3.37
C LEU A 151 4.16 2.85 -3.98
N TYR A 152 3.55 1.91 -3.27
CA TYR A 152 2.31 1.25 -3.71
C TYR A 152 1.21 2.28 -4.02
N LEU A 153 0.94 3.22 -3.09
CA LEU A 153 -0.09 4.22 -3.29
C LEU A 153 0.22 5.15 -4.48
N TYR A 154 1.48 5.54 -4.64
CA TYR A 154 1.93 6.33 -5.77
C TYR A 154 1.68 5.60 -7.10
N GLY A 155 1.98 4.30 -7.16
CA GLY A 155 1.65 3.45 -8.32
C GLY A 155 0.14 3.41 -8.62
N VAL A 156 -0.70 3.31 -7.58
CA VAL A 156 -2.17 3.33 -7.74
C VAL A 156 -2.64 4.65 -8.36
N ILE A 157 -2.12 5.78 -7.88
CA ILE A 157 -2.47 7.12 -8.38
C ILE A 157 -1.97 7.31 -9.82
N LEU A 158 -0.72 6.93 -10.12
CA LEU A 158 -0.17 6.97 -11.48
C LEU A 158 -1.04 6.17 -12.46
N ARG A 159 -1.45 4.96 -12.07
CA ARG A 159 -2.33 4.14 -12.91
C ARG A 159 -3.69 4.81 -13.15
N LYS A 160 -4.28 5.42 -12.13
CA LYS A 160 -5.55 6.16 -12.27
C LYS A 160 -5.43 7.40 -13.16
N LEU A 161 -4.23 7.93 -13.32
CA LEU A 161 -3.89 9.02 -14.26
C LEU A 161 -3.44 8.49 -15.63
N ASP A 162 -3.66 7.19 -15.91
CA ASP A 162 -3.29 6.51 -17.16
C ASP A 162 -1.77 6.47 -17.45
N LEU A 163 -0.93 6.73 -16.43
CA LEU A 163 0.54 6.68 -16.52
C LEU A 163 1.08 5.26 -16.25
N SER A 164 0.55 4.28 -16.98
CA SER A 164 0.80 2.85 -16.74
C SER A 164 2.28 2.43 -16.73
N PRO A 165 3.17 2.91 -17.64
CA PRO A 165 4.59 2.53 -17.59
C PRO A 165 5.27 2.95 -16.29
N LEU A 166 5.03 4.17 -15.82
CA LEU A 166 5.59 4.67 -14.56
C LEU A 166 5.00 3.92 -13.37
N ALA A 167 3.70 3.59 -13.40
CA ALA A 167 3.07 2.82 -12.36
C ALA A 167 3.73 1.44 -12.19
N ILE A 168 4.07 0.75 -13.29
CA ILE A 168 4.79 -0.54 -13.25
C ILE A 168 6.12 -0.38 -12.53
N ASP A 169 6.95 0.58 -12.93
CA ASP A 169 8.28 0.79 -12.34
C ASP A 169 8.18 1.07 -10.82
N VAL A 170 7.20 1.87 -10.41
CA VAL A 170 6.95 2.19 -9.01
C VAL A 170 6.42 0.97 -8.24
N PHE A 171 5.52 0.17 -8.81
CA PHE A 171 5.04 -1.06 -8.18
C PHE A 171 6.18 -2.08 -7.99
N VAL A 172 7.11 -2.18 -8.94
CA VAL A 172 8.32 -3.03 -8.78
C VAL A 172 9.14 -2.58 -7.58
N LYS A 173 9.34 -1.27 -7.41
CA LYS A 173 10.02 -0.73 -6.24
C LYS A 173 9.25 -1.02 -4.95
N ALA A 174 7.92 -0.92 -4.98
CA ALA A 174 7.08 -1.22 -3.83
C ALA A 174 7.19 -2.69 -3.39
N VAL A 175 7.11 -3.65 -4.32
CA VAL A 175 7.21 -5.09 -3.99
C VAL A 175 8.63 -5.51 -3.59
N LYS A 176 9.66 -4.81 -4.07
CA LYS A 176 11.04 -4.98 -3.58
C LYS A 176 11.20 -4.49 -2.14
N ALA A 177 10.63 -3.33 -1.84
CA ALA A 177 10.70 -2.74 -0.50
C ALA A 177 9.86 -3.55 0.51
N GLU A 178 8.64 -3.96 0.11
CA GLU A 178 7.69 -4.68 0.95
C GLU A 178 7.14 -5.92 0.23
N PRO A 179 7.88 -7.05 0.23
CA PRO A 179 7.48 -8.26 -0.50
C PRO A 179 6.13 -8.85 -0.07
N ILE A 180 5.75 -8.68 1.19
CA ILE A 180 4.49 -9.18 1.76
C ILE A 180 3.27 -8.36 1.33
N LEU A 181 3.46 -7.20 0.70
CA LEU A 181 2.40 -6.26 0.33
C LEU A 181 1.58 -6.80 -0.85
N TRP A 182 0.61 -7.66 -0.56
CA TRP A 182 -0.24 -8.32 -1.56
C TRP A 182 -0.90 -7.35 -2.54
N CYS A 183 -1.38 -6.19 -2.09
CA CYS A 183 -2.03 -5.23 -2.98
C CYS A 183 -1.10 -4.67 -4.07
N ALA A 184 0.20 -4.51 -3.80
CA ALA A 184 1.16 -4.08 -4.82
C ALA A 184 1.32 -5.14 -5.91
N TRP A 185 1.46 -6.41 -5.53
CA TRP A 185 1.48 -7.55 -6.45
C TRP A 185 0.18 -7.67 -7.25
N TYR A 186 -0.96 -7.52 -6.58
CA TYR A 186 -2.28 -7.60 -7.21
C TYR A 186 -2.48 -6.52 -8.27
N GLU A 187 -2.07 -5.28 -8.00
CA GLU A 187 -2.17 -4.20 -8.99
C GLU A 187 -1.17 -4.37 -10.13
N LEU A 188 0.06 -4.82 -9.84
CA LEU A 188 1.05 -5.13 -10.87
C LEU A 188 0.54 -6.23 -11.82
N GLY A 189 -0.06 -7.29 -11.27
CA GLY A 189 -0.63 -8.40 -12.05
C GLY A 189 -1.77 -8.00 -12.99
N LYS A 190 -2.48 -6.90 -12.72
CA LYS A 190 -3.52 -6.37 -13.62
C LYS A 190 -2.98 -5.57 -14.79
N ILE A 191 -1.80 -4.95 -14.62
CA ILE A 191 -1.25 -4.00 -15.61
C ILE A 191 -0.32 -4.71 -16.58
N ILE A 192 0.34 -5.79 -16.17
CA ILE A 192 1.28 -6.50 -17.03
C ILE A 192 0.52 -7.19 -18.18
N PRO A 193 0.70 -6.74 -19.44
CA PRO A 193 -0.11 -7.21 -20.55
C PRO A 193 0.42 -8.50 -21.19
N ASP A 194 1.68 -8.85 -20.96
CA ASP A 194 2.35 -9.96 -21.64
C ASP A 194 3.38 -10.66 -20.74
N LYS A 195 3.50 -11.99 -20.90
CA LYS A 195 4.42 -12.88 -20.20
C LYS A 195 5.88 -12.46 -20.36
N ASN A 196 6.26 -11.91 -21.52
CA ASN A 196 7.62 -11.42 -21.77
C ASN A 196 8.03 -10.32 -20.78
N LYS A 197 7.10 -9.44 -20.40
CA LYS A 197 7.35 -8.39 -19.41
C LYS A 197 7.51 -8.98 -18.01
N ILE A 198 6.79 -10.07 -17.68
CA ILE A 198 6.95 -10.79 -16.40
C ILE A 198 8.38 -11.32 -16.27
N TYR A 199 8.95 -11.92 -17.31
CA TYR A 199 10.32 -12.44 -17.26
C TYR A 199 11.35 -11.34 -17.01
N CYS A 200 11.22 -10.18 -17.68
CA CYS A 200 12.11 -9.03 -17.44
C CYS A 200 11.96 -8.47 -16.01
N LEU A 201 10.74 -8.42 -15.49
CA LEU A 201 10.46 -7.94 -14.14
C LEU A 201 10.97 -8.92 -13.07
N ASN A 202 10.95 -10.23 -13.33
CA ASN A 202 11.47 -11.22 -12.39
C ASN A 202 12.98 -11.04 -12.13
N TYR A 203 13.76 -10.72 -13.17
CA TYR A 203 15.18 -10.36 -13.00
C TYR A 203 15.37 -9.07 -12.20
N GLN A 204 14.46 -8.12 -12.35
CA GLN A 204 14.50 -6.93 -11.52
C GLN A 204 14.16 -7.28 -10.09
N ILE A 205 13.08 -8.02 -9.82
CA ILE A 205 12.61 -8.28 -8.45
C ILE A 205 13.56 -9.19 -7.65
N THR A 206 14.21 -10.15 -8.31
CA THR A 206 15.11 -11.12 -7.64
C THR A 206 16.59 -10.69 -7.61
N GLY A 207 16.96 -9.63 -8.34
CA GLY A 207 18.30 -9.01 -8.32
C GLY A 207 18.36 -7.76 -7.45
#